data_AF-A0AAU9IXA4-F1
#
_entry.id   AF-A0AAU9IXA4-F1
#
_cell.length_a   1.000
_cell.length_b   1.000
_cell.length_c   1.000
_cell.angle_alpha   90.00
_cell.angle_beta   90.00
_cell.angle_gamma   90.00
#
_symmetry.space_group_name_H-M   'P 1'
#
loop_
_entity.id
_entity.type
_entity.pdbx_description
1 polymer ?
#
loop_
_entity_poly.entity_id
_entity_poly.type
_entity_poly.pdbx_seq_one_letter_code
_entity_poly.pdbx_strand_id
1 'polypeptide(L)'
;MATEYLSEVFQLSKSNPKAINAVQFIIQKTHSDLISSPIVQAMRAPRKSSLNNLISKLHLKSQNDEREELLRKEKLKEAKTQKRMLQEQLMSIQESIRALDEIDETADQANKINLQNSRVRREYLEMEKKKCEEASMLARKFYLEQKRLQKKWNKKLKERDLMIEEDLKAKQQELEAENLRKEEEYKEYLERMQLKKEKRQQELEEMKKLNSYYEEIKKKKPLYVKIEEKYKSEYEMPELEKRKAELAKKRMMYQPVKLEEIAEHAKWYDTIKHEQQKKVEREQLSKLLDSQIRLSETMRSSWSARILEHDKLEKEAQEAQREERLKMIEKKTRYAELVKEMFQPSIDRAKQQELQERIEQQVNPPKHKISKTIENTLAYNSPIVKWKPGLKKPKAKEEAKKEVKVFDYLGHMRKVREDQLNEQNTDNLDIDWENDIHSNLPAAEKAKRIKAKADKLEKKCKRKEMVFRSSMPANLKAIKQSESVDNLLINSIKAKLAVLEYTGNNEGYN
;
A
#
# COMPACT_ATOMS: atom_id res chain seq x y z
N MET A 1 -12.99 53.96 -7.94
CA MET A 1 -11.57 53.61 -7.68
C MET A 1 -11.16 52.25 -8.25
N ALA A 2 -11.58 51.09 -7.71
CA ALA A 2 -11.10 49.79 -8.22
C ALA A 2 -11.57 49.47 -9.66
N THR A 3 -12.80 49.86 -10.00
CA THR A 3 -13.38 49.65 -11.34
C THR A 3 -12.80 50.58 -12.40
N GLU A 4 -12.47 51.82 -12.02
CA GLU A 4 -11.82 52.81 -12.90
C GLU A 4 -10.38 52.39 -13.23
N TYR A 5 -9.63 51.92 -12.22
CA TYR A 5 -8.28 51.39 -12.43
C TYR A 5 -8.26 50.16 -13.35
N LEU A 6 -9.22 49.24 -13.19
CA LEU A 6 -9.34 48.07 -14.06
C LEU A 6 -9.73 48.44 -15.51
N SER A 7 -10.57 49.47 -15.68
CA SER A 7 -10.91 50.03 -16.99
C SER A 7 -9.68 50.63 -17.68
N GLU A 8 -8.87 51.38 -16.96
CA GLU A 8 -7.65 52.03 -17.48
C GLU A 8 -6.57 51.00 -17.86
N VAL A 9 -6.37 49.99 -17.02
CA VAL A 9 -5.47 48.84 -17.32
C VAL A 9 -5.98 48.03 -18.52
N PHE A 10 -7.29 47.92 -18.70
CA PHE A 10 -7.88 47.23 -19.85
C PHE A 10 -7.77 48.03 -21.16
N GLN A 11 -7.72 49.36 -21.11
CA GLN A 11 -7.42 50.17 -22.29
C GLN A 11 -5.93 50.13 -22.64
N LEU A 12 -5.04 50.16 -21.65
CA LEU A 12 -3.59 50.01 -21.82
C LEU A 12 -3.19 48.61 -22.32
N SER A 13 -3.96 47.57 -22.02
CA SER A 13 -3.69 46.20 -22.47
C SER A 13 -3.89 46.02 -23.98
N LYS A 14 -4.79 46.78 -24.61
CA LYS A 14 -5.02 46.73 -26.06
C LYS A 14 -3.86 47.30 -26.89
N SER A 15 -3.04 48.19 -26.32
CA SER A 15 -1.96 48.86 -27.04
C SER A 15 -0.58 48.20 -26.86
N ASN A 16 -0.39 47.33 -25.85
CA ASN A 16 0.92 46.71 -25.61
C ASN A 16 0.81 45.28 -25.00
N PRO A 17 0.92 44.21 -25.81
CA PRO A 17 0.76 42.83 -25.33
C PRO A 17 1.84 42.40 -24.31
N LYS A 18 2.99 43.09 -24.27
CA LYS A 18 4.01 42.85 -23.24
C LYS A 18 3.57 43.30 -21.85
N ALA A 19 2.73 44.33 -21.76
CA ALA A 19 2.17 44.80 -20.50
C ALA A 19 1.18 43.77 -19.91
N ILE A 20 0.44 43.05 -20.77
CA ILE A 20 -0.47 41.97 -20.35
C ILE A 20 0.32 40.85 -19.66
N ASN A 21 1.41 40.40 -20.27
CA ASN A 21 2.23 39.34 -19.68
C ASN A 21 2.87 39.77 -18.35
N ALA A 22 3.28 41.05 -18.23
CA ALA A 22 3.81 41.59 -16.99
C ALA A 22 2.74 41.65 -15.88
N VAL A 23 1.52 42.12 -16.20
CA VAL A 23 0.40 42.15 -15.26
C VAL A 23 -0.02 40.73 -14.86
N GLN A 24 -0.06 39.80 -15.81
CA GLN A 24 -0.40 38.40 -15.55
C GLN A 24 0.64 37.71 -14.67
N PHE A 25 1.93 38.03 -14.87
CA PHE A 25 3.02 37.57 -14.00
C PHE A 25 2.92 38.16 -12.59
N ILE A 26 2.61 39.45 -12.45
CA ILE A 26 2.41 40.10 -11.14
C ILE A 26 1.19 39.50 -10.43
N ILE A 27 0.10 39.24 -11.14
CA ILE A 27 -1.09 38.57 -10.57
C ILE A 27 -0.74 37.15 -10.13
N GLN A 28 -0.02 36.38 -10.93
CA GLN A 28 0.40 35.02 -10.54
C GLN A 28 1.33 35.03 -9.32
N LYS A 29 2.27 35.98 -9.26
CA LYS A 29 3.22 36.12 -8.14
C LYS A 29 2.52 36.59 -6.86
N THR A 30 1.62 37.57 -6.96
CA THR A 30 0.81 38.00 -5.81
C THR A 30 -0.13 36.90 -5.32
N HIS A 31 -0.67 36.07 -6.23
CA HIS A 31 -1.46 34.89 -5.84
C HIS A 31 -0.60 33.83 -5.13
N SER A 32 0.62 33.57 -5.61
CA SER A 32 1.51 32.61 -4.93
C SER A 32 1.94 33.12 -3.56
N ASP A 33 2.18 34.44 -3.42
CA ASP A 33 2.61 35.07 -2.17
C ASP A 33 1.45 35.16 -1.16
N LEU A 34 0.21 35.33 -1.62
CA LEU A 34 -0.98 35.21 -0.75
C LEU A 34 -1.21 33.78 -0.28
N ILE A 35 -0.98 32.78 -1.13
CA ILE A 35 -1.16 31.36 -0.78
C ILE A 35 -0.09 30.86 0.19
N SER A 36 1.12 31.43 0.13
CA SER A 36 2.24 31.11 1.03
C SER A 36 2.27 31.94 2.32
N SER A 37 1.40 32.96 2.44
CA SER A 37 1.29 33.77 3.64
C SER A 37 0.94 32.93 4.88
N PRO A 38 1.68 33.06 6.00
CA PRO A 38 1.42 32.32 7.23
C PRO A 38 0.04 32.64 7.83
N ILE A 39 -0.56 33.79 7.49
CA ILE A 39 -1.93 34.15 7.90
C ILE A 39 -2.96 33.28 7.16
N VAL A 40 -2.74 33.02 5.86
CA VAL A 40 -3.62 32.16 5.06
C VAL A 40 -3.40 30.68 5.40
N GLN A 41 -2.18 30.27 5.76
CA GLN A 41 -1.92 28.93 6.30
C GLN A 41 -2.52 28.71 7.70
N ALA A 42 -2.55 29.73 8.56
CA ALA A 42 -3.21 29.67 9.87
C ALA A 42 -4.75 29.60 9.75
N MET A 43 -5.34 30.25 8.74
CA MET A 43 -6.78 30.11 8.44
C MET A 43 -7.13 28.82 7.68
N ARG A 44 -6.16 28.20 6.99
CA ARG A 44 -6.29 26.87 6.37
C ARG A 44 -5.95 25.71 7.29
N ALA A 45 -5.56 25.95 8.55
CA ALA A 45 -5.55 24.90 9.55
C ALA A 45 -6.98 24.37 9.66
N PRO A 46 -7.26 23.12 9.26
CA PRO A 46 -8.59 22.60 9.38
C PRO A 46 -8.86 22.51 10.89
N ARG A 47 -9.69 23.40 11.42
CA ARG A 47 -10.40 23.13 12.66
C ARG A 47 -11.27 21.91 12.37
N LYS A 48 -10.67 20.72 12.49
CA LYS A 48 -11.31 19.41 12.41
C LYS A 48 -12.19 19.18 13.65
N SER A 49 -12.99 20.16 14.06
CA SER A 49 -14.32 19.80 14.51
C SER A 49 -15.01 19.27 13.26
N SER A 50 -15.01 17.94 13.11
CA SER A 50 -15.71 17.23 12.05
C SER A 50 -17.06 17.91 11.81
N LEU A 51 -17.45 18.12 10.56
CA LEU A 51 -18.81 18.59 10.22
C LEU A 51 -19.86 17.81 11.01
N ASN A 52 -19.59 16.52 11.25
CA ASN A 52 -20.41 15.64 12.08
C ASN A 52 -20.48 16.09 13.55
N ASN A 53 -19.42 16.64 14.15
CA ASN A 53 -19.47 17.19 15.51
C ASN A 53 -20.33 18.46 15.59
N LEU A 54 -20.32 19.30 14.54
CA LEU A 54 -21.17 20.49 14.49
C LEU A 54 -22.64 20.09 14.28
N ILE A 55 -22.89 19.12 13.40
CA ILE A 55 -24.21 18.52 13.16
C ILE A 55 -24.72 17.86 14.45
N SER A 56 -23.91 17.05 15.13
CA SER A 56 -24.28 16.42 16.41
C SER A 56 -24.59 17.47 17.49
N LYS A 57 -23.82 18.55 17.59
CA LYS A 57 -24.11 19.65 18.54
C LYS A 57 -25.42 20.37 18.22
N LEU A 58 -25.71 20.62 16.94
CA LEU A 58 -26.98 21.21 16.52
C LEU A 58 -28.17 20.27 16.76
N HIS A 59 -27.98 18.97 16.56
CA HIS A 59 -29.01 17.97 16.78
C HIS A 59 -29.35 17.79 18.27
N LEU A 60 -28.32 17.74 19.12
CA LEU A 60 -28.48 17.75 20.59
C LEU A 60 -29.20 19.01 21.08
N LYS A 61 -28.90 20.17 20.47
CA LYS A 61 -29.59 21.43 20.80
C LYS A 61 -31.07 21.38 20.39
N SER A 62 -31.38 20.91 19.18
CA SER A 62 -32.75 20.75 18.69
C SER A 62 -33.58 19.78 19.55
N GLN A 63 -33.00 18.64 19.97
CA GLN A 63 -33.69 17.68 20.84
C GLN A 63 -33.92 18.23 22.25
N ASN A 64 -33.00 19.05 22.76
CA ASN A 64 -33.19 19.73 24.05
C ASN A 64 -34.28 20.79 23.96
N ASP A 65 -34.33 21.57 22.88
CA ASP A 65 -35.37 22.58 22.66
C ASP A 65 -36.77 21.93 22.57
N GLU A 66 -36.91 20.79 21.88
CA GLU A 66 -38.17 20.03 21.81
C GLU A 66 -38.59 19.45 23.17
N ARG A 67 -37.62 18.93 23.95
CA ARG A 67 -37.88 18.45 25.32
C ARG A 67 -38.31 19.58 26.25
N GLU A 68 -37.66 20.74 26.18
CA GLU A 68 -38.05 21.92 26.95
C GLU A 68 -39.45 22.41 26.57
N GLU A 69 -39.81 22.37 25.29
CA GLU A 69 -41.14 22.78 24.84
C GLU A 69 -42.25 21.85 25.35
N LEU A 70 -41.99 20.53 25.38
CA LEU A 70 -42.89 19.54 25.99
C LEU A 70 -43.07 19.80 27.49
N LEU A 71 -41.97 20.00 28.21
CA LEU A 71 -41.97 20.30 29.65
C LEU A 71 -42.74 21.60 29.95
N ARG A 72 -42.61 22.61 29.08
CA ARG A 72 -43.37 23.87 29.19
C ARG A 72 -44.86 23.67 28.96
N LYS A 73 -45.25 22.83 27.99
CA LYS A 73 -46.66 22.47 27.72
C LYS A 73 -47.29 21.70 28.89
N GLU A 74 -46.55 20.78 29.50
CA GLU A 74 -47.00 20.03 30.69
C GLU A 74 -47.20 20.96 31.89
N LYS A 75 -46.21 21.80 32.21
CA LYS A 75 -46.34 22.82 33.28
C LYS A 75 -47.52 23.75 33.06
N LEU A 76 -47.80 24.12 31.81
CA LEU A 76 -48.95 24.97 31.48
C LEU A 76 -50.28 24.25 31.64
N LYS A 77 -50.35 22.94 31.37
CA LYS A 77 -51.54 22.11 31.65
C LYS A 77 -51.77 21.97 33.16
N GLU A 78 -50.71 21.70 33.92
CA GLU A 78 -50.77 21.60 35.39
C GLU A 78 -51.20 22.93 36.02
N ALA A 79 -50.66 24.06 35.56
CA ALA A 79 -51.10 25.37 36.03
C ALA A 79 -52.59 25.64 35.72
N LYS A 80 -53.11 25.15 34.58
CA LYS A 80 -54.52 25.27 34.23
C LYS A 80 -55.42 24.39 35.11
N THR A 81 -55.01 23.17 35.45
CA THR A 81 -55.77 22.30 36.35
C THR A 81 -55.79 22.87 37.76
N GLN A 82 -54.64 23.35 38.27
CA GLN A 82 -54.56 24.04 39.56
C GLN A 82 -55.45 25.29 39.60
N LYS A 83 -55.46 26.11 38.53
CA LYS A 83 -56.36 27.26 38.44
C LYS A 83 -57.83 26.87 38.53
N ARG A 84 -58.26 25.79 37.85
CA ARG A 84 -59.64 25.30 37.92
C ARG A 84 -60.01 24.84 39.32
N MET A 85 -59.16 24.05 39.97
CA MET A 85 -59.39 23.61 41.35
C MET A 85 -59.52 24.80 42.31
N LEU A 86 -58.64 25.81 42.18
CA LEU A 86 -58.72 27.02 43.00
C LEU A 86 -60.00 27.83 42.73
N GLN A 87 -60.47 27.87 41.48
CA GLN A 87 -61.75 28.51 41.14
C GLN A 87 -62.94 27.77 41.74
N GLU A 88 -62.94 26.43 41.70
CA GLU A 88 -63.97 25.60 42.34
C GLU A 88 -63.97 25.79 43.87
N GLN A 89 -62.80 25.83 44.49
CA GLN A 89 -62.66 26.13 45.92
C GLN A 89 -63.17 27.53 46.26
N LEU A 90 -62.86 28.54 45.44
CA LEU A 90 -63.37 29.90 45.64
C LEU A 90 -64.89 29.97 45.51
N MET A 91 -65.47 29.28 44.53
CA MET A 91 -66.93 29.21 44.36
C MET A 91 -67.60 28.55 45.57
N SER A 92 -67.05 27.45 46.07
CA SER A 92 -67.54 26.77 47.28
C SER A 92 -67.46 27.67 48.52
N ILE A 93 -66.36 28.42 48.68
CA ILE A 93 -66.21 29.40 49.77
C ILE A 93 -67.25 30.52 49.62
N GLN A 94 -67.47 31.04 48.41
CA GLN A 94 -68.47 32.08 48.16
C GLN A 94 -69.89 31.59 48.46
N GLU A 95 -70.23 30.35 48.12
CA GLU A 95 -71.49 29.71 48.50
C GLU A 95 -71.62 29.59 50.02
N SER A 96 -70.54 29.21 50.73
CA SER A 96 -70.57 29.15 52.19
C SER A 96 -70.73 30.52 52.87
N ILE A 97 -70.17 31.58 52.28
CA ILE A 97 -70.33 32.96 52.78
C ILE A 97 -71.78 33.41 52.60
N ARG A 98 -72.38 33.19 51.41
CA ARG A 98 -73.80 33.52 51.18
C ARG A 98 -74.73 32.77 52.12
N ALA A 99 -74.46 31.49 52.37
CA ALA A 99 -75.23 30.71 53.32
C ALA A 99 -75.13 31.23 54.76
N LEU A 100 -73.99 31.83 55.15
CA LEU A 100 -73.83 32.47 56.46
C LEU A 100 -74.57 33.81 56.52
N ASP A 101 -74.52 34.62 55.45
CA ASP A 101 -75.25 35.89 55.38
C ASP A 101 -76.78 35.67 55.48
N GLU A 102 -77.31 34.62 54.85
CA GLU A 102 -78.73 34.22 54.97
C GLU A 102 -79.12 33.76 56.39
N ILE A 103 -78.17 33.21 57.15
CA ILE A 103 -78.38 32.79 58.54
C ILE A 103 -78.36 34.00 59.49
N ASP A 104 -77.47 34.98 59.27
CA ASP A 104 -77.42 36.22 60.08
C ASP A 104 -78.68 37.09 59.85
N GLU A 105 -79.19 37.18 58.62
CA GLU A 105 -80.45 37.90 58.32
C GLU A 105 -81.70 37.26 58.99
N THR A 106 -81.69 35.94 59.19
CA THR A 106 -82.79 35.22 59.86
C THR A 106 -82.63 35.16 61.38
N ALA A 107 -81.42 35.31 61.92
CA ALA A 107 -81.15 35.35 63.35
C ALA A 107 -81.50 36.72 63.98
N ASP A 108 -81.26 37.84 63.28
CA ASP A 108 -81.54 39.19 63.79
C ASP A 108 -83.05 39.52 63.93
N GLN A 109 -83.92 38.73 63.30
CA GLN A 109 -85.38 38.88 63.40
C GLN A 109 -86.04 37.99 64.48
N ALA A 110 -85.30 37.04 65.07
CA ALA A 110 -85.85 36.12 66.06
C ALA A 110 -85.53 36.56 67.50
N ASN A 111 -86.54 37.13 68.17
CA ASN A 111 -86.66 37.27 69.62
C ASN A 111 -85.62 38.18 70.31
N LYS A 112 -85.89 39.49 70.34
CA LYS A 112 -85.44 40.35 71.43
C LYS A 112 -86.10 39.87 72.73
N ILE A 113 -85.43 39.00 73.47
CA ILE A 113 -85.89 38.49 74.77
C ILE A 113 -86.12 39.69 75.70
N ASN A 114 -87.34 39.82 76.24
CA ASN A 114 -87.68 40.93 77.13
C ASN A 114 -86.96 40.79 78.49
N LEU A 115 -85.84 41.51 78.63
CA LEU A 115 -84.93 41.49 79.80
C LEU A 115 -85.51 42.14 81.07
N GLN A 116 -86.74 42.67 81.02
CA GLN A 116 -87.38 43.29 82.19
C GLN A 116 -87.81 42.28 83.26
N ASN A 117 -88.02 41.00 82.89
CA ASN A 117 -88.36 39.95 83.85
C ASN A 117 -87.10 39.36 84.48
N SER A 118 -86.90 39.58 85.79
CA SER A 118 -85.70 39.14 86.53
C SER A 118 -85.41 37.64 86.43
N ARG A 119 -86.44 36.80 86.25
CA ARG A 119 -86.27 35.34 86.13
C ARG A 119 -85.73 34.96 84.74
N VAL A 120 -86.33 35.53 83.68
CA VAL A 120 -85.91 35.33 82.29
C VAL A 120 -84.49 35.86 82.06
N ARG A 121 -84.13 37.00 82.68
CA ARG A 121 -82.77 37.55 82.65
C ARG A 121 -81.75 36.60 83.27
N ARG A 122 -82.08 35.97 84.40
CA ARG A 122 -81.18 35.01 85.07
C ARG A 122 -80.99 33.75 84.22
N GLU A 123 -82.08 33.20 83.67
CA GLU A 123 -82.04 32.02 82.80
C GLU A 123 -81.26 32.29 81.50
N TYR A 124 -81.42 33.48 80.89
CA TYR A 124 -80.65 33.91 79.73
C TYR A 124 -79.15 34.02 80.04
N LEU A 125 -78.77 34.69 81.13
CA LEU A 125 -77.37 34.82 81.54
C LEU A 125 -76.74 33.46 81.87
N GLU A 126 -77.50 32.53 82.45
CA GLU A 126 -77.03 31.18 82.74
C GLU A 126 -76.86 30.34 81.45
N MET A 127 -77.77 30.48 80.49
CA MET A 127 -77.63 29.88 79.16
C MET A 127 -76.44 30.45 78.39
N GLU A 128 -76.24 31.77 78.43
CA GLU A 128 -75.13 32.46 77.79
C GLU A 128 -73.80 32.09 78.43
N LYS A 129 -73.76 31.93 79.76
CA LYS A 129 -72.62 31.39 80.49
C LYS A 129 -72.30 29.95 80.07
N LYS A 130 -73.31 29.07 79.95
CA LYS A 130 -73.13 27.70 79.44
C LYS A 130 -72.61 27.69 78.00
N LYS A 131 -73.17 28.51 77.11
CA LYS A 131 -72.68 28.66 75.72
C LYS A 131 -71.24 29.17 75.68
N CYS A 132 -70.87 30.12 76.55
CA CYS A 132 -69.51 30.63 76.66
C CYS A 132 -68.54 29.56 77.19
N GLU A 133 -68.95 28.76 78.18
CA GLU A 133 -68.18 27.61 78.68
C GLU A 133 -68.01 26.52 77.61
N GLU A 134 -69.06 26.21 76.84
CA GLU A 134 -69.02 25.28 75.71
C GLU A 134 -68.10 25.79 74.59
N ALA A 135 -68.21 27.06 74.21
CA ALA A 135 -67.36 27.70 73.22
C ALA A 135 -65.88 27.73 73.68
N SER A 136 -65.63 28.03 74.96
CA SER A 136 -64.30 27.99 75.57
C SER A 136 -63.70 26.58 75.54
N MET A 137 -64.51 25.55 75.86
CA MET A 137 -64.10 24.15 75.78
C MET A 137 -63.80 23.71 74.33
N LEU A 138 -64.61 24.16 73.36
CA LEU A 138 -64.39 23.90 71.94
C LEU A 138 -63.11 24.57 71.45
N ALA A 139 -62.89 25.85 71.79
CA ALA A 139 -61.68 26.59 71.46
C ALA A 139 -60.43 25.93 72.04
N ARG A 140 -60.52 25.42 73.28
CA ARG A 140 -59.43 24.65 73.91
C ARG A 140 -59.16 23.34 73.18
N LYS A 141 -60.18 22.60 72.76
CA LYS A 141 -60.04 21.38 71.95
C LYS A 141 -59.36 21.69 70.61
N PHE A 142 -59.81 22.73 69.92
CA PHE A 142 -59.26 23.18 68.65
C PHE A 142 -57.79 23.59 68.77
N TYR A 143 -57.43 24.34 69.82
CA TYR A 143 -56.04 24.72 70.09
C TYR A 143 -55.13 23.49 70.33
N LEU A 144 -55.62 22.51 71.10
CA LEU A 144 -54.89 21.25 71.32
C LEU A 144 -54.75 20.44 70.03
N GLU A 145 -55.78 20.42 69.19
CA GLU A 145 -55.77 19.77 67.89
C GLU A 145 -54.79 20.44 66.91
N GLN A 146 -54.80 21.77 66.80
CA GLN A 146 -53.82 22.52 66.02
C GLN A 146 -52.39 22.20 66.47
N LYS A 147 -52.13 22.19 67.78
CA LYS A 147 -50.81 21.83 68.32
C LYS A 147 -50.42 20.39 67.99
N ARG A 148 -51.38 19.45 67.98
CA ARG A 148 -51.16 18.05 67.56
C ARG A 148 -50.85 17.95 66.06
N LEU A 149 -51.57 18.68 65.22
CA LEU A 149 -51.34 18.73 63.78
C LEU A 149 -49.98 19.36 63.46
N GLN A 150 -49.62 20.47 64.12
CA GLN A 150 -48.31 21.10 63.96
C GLN A 150 -47.16 20.16 64.34
N LYS A 151 -47.31 19.40 65.44
CA LYS A 151 -46.32 18.37 65.81
C LYS A 151 -46.22 17.26 64.75
N LYS A 152 -47.35 16.78 64.21
CA LYS A 152 -47.35 15.78 63.13
C LYS A 152 -46.69 16.32 61.86
N TRP A 153 -46.96 17.57 61.50
CA TRP A 153 -46.34 18.24 60.36
C TRP A 153 -44.83 18.33 60.54
N ASN A 154 -44.36 18.80 61.70
CA ASN A 154 -42.93 18.91 61.98
C ASN A 154 -42.23 17.54 61.98
N LYS A 155 -42.89 16.47 62.41
CA LYS A 155 -42.35 15.10 62.29
C LYS A 155 -42.20 14.68 60.84
N LYS A 156 -43.25 14.84 60.02
CA LYS A 156 -43.22 14.51 58.60
C LYS A 156 -42.16 15.32 57.84
N LEU A 157 -41.97 16.58 58.21
CA LEU A 157 -40.95 17.44 57.62
C LEU A 157 -39.55 16.90 57.91
N LYS A 158 -39.26 16.55 59.18
CA LYS A 158 -37.99 15.94 59.56
C LYS A 158 -37.73 14.58 58.90
N GLU A 159 -38.76 13.73 58.80
CA GLU A 159 -38.68 12.45 58.09
C GLU A 159 -38.32 12.66 56.61
N ARG A 160 -38.93 13.65 55.97
CA ARG A 160 -38.64 14.01 54.58
C ARG A 160 -37.21 14.54 54.42
N ASP A 161 -36.76 15.41 55.32
CA ASP A 161 -35.40 15.95 55.30
C ASP A 161 -34.34 14.85 55.46
N LEU A 162 -34.59 13.88 56.35
CA LEU A 162 -33.73 12.70 56.52
C LEU A 162 -33.68 11.86 55.23
N MET A 163 -34.82 11.62 54.59
CA MET A 163 -34.88 10.88 53.32
C MET A 163 -34.07 11.59 52.22
N ILE A 164 -34.16 12.91 52.13
CA ILE A 164 -33.40 13.71 51.17
C ILE A 164 -31.90 13.60 51.45
N GLU A 165 -31.49 13.60 52.72
CA GLU A 165 -30.09 13.47 53.09
C GLU A 165 -29.52 12.08 52.76
N GLU A 166 -30.30 11.02 52.98
CA GLU A 166 -29.94 9.65 52.59
C GLU A 166 -29.81 9.49 51.07
N ASP A 167 -30.76 10.03 50.30
CA ASP A 167 -30.72 10.04 48.83
C ASP A 167 -29.49 10.78 48.30
N LEU A 168 -29.11 11.90 48.93
CA LEU A 168 -27.91 12.65 48.54
C LEU A 168 -26.63 11.85 48.81
N LYS A 169 -26.55 11.16 49.95
CA LYS A 169 -25.41 10.29 50.28
C LYS A 169 -25.32 9.10 49.33
N ALA A 170 -26.44 8.45 49.00
CA ALA A 170 -26.49 7.36 48.03
C ALA A 170 -26.01 7.82 46.65
N LYS A 171 -26.47 8.99 46.18
CA LYS A 171 -26.02 9.57 44.91
C LYS A 171 -24.53 9.92 44.90
N GLN A 172 -23.98 10.39 46.02
CA GLN A 172 -22.54 10.64 46.13
C GLN A 172 -21.74 9.34 46.04
N GLN A 173 -22.17 8.28 46.72
CA GLN A 173 -21.52 6.97 46.65
C GLN A 173 -21.60 6.36 45.24
N GLU A 174 -22.74 6.48 44.56
CA GLU A 174 -22.89 6.04 43.17
C GLU A 174 -21.92 6.78 42.24
N LEU A 175 -21.80 8.11 42.40
CA LEU A 175 -20.89 8.93 41.60
C LEU A 175 -19.42 8.57 41.86
N GLU A 176 -19.04 8.34 43.11
CA GLU A 176 -17.70 7.89 43.48
C GLU A 176 -17.39 6.51 42.89
N ALA A 177 -18.32 5.56 42.97
CA ALA A 177 -18.19 4.24 42.37
C ALA A 177 -18.08 4.31 40.84
N GLU A 178 -18.86 5.17 40.18
CA GLU A 178 -18.77 5.38 38.73
C GLU A 178 -17.43 5.98 38.32
N ASN A 179 -16.91 6.94 39.09
CA ASN A 179 -15.59 7.53 38.84
C ASN A 179 -14.48 6.51 39.03
N LEU A 180 -14.55 5.67 40.07
CA LEU A 180 -13.59 4.60 40.30
C LEU A 180 -13.58 3.60 39.13
N ARG A 181 -14.75 3.20 38.65
CA ARG A 181 -14.86 2.33 37.46
C ARG A 181 -14.24 2.96 36.21
N LYS A 182 -14.47 4.25 35.97
CA LYS A 182 -13.85 4.98 34.86
C LYS A 182 -12.33 5.05 34.98
N GLU A 183 -11.80 5.23 36.19
CA GLU A 183 -10.36 5.20 36.44
C GLU A 183 -9.75 3.82 36.21
N GLU A 184 -10.42 2.75 36.62
CA GLU A 184 -10.00 1.37 36.36
C GLU A 184 -10.00 1.06 34.86
N GLU A 185 -11.07 1.39 34.14
CA GLU A 185 -11.16 1.24 32.69
C GLU A 185 -10.06 2.02 31.97
N TYR A 186 -9.75 3.22 32.45
CA TYR A 186 -8.67 4.04 31.92
C TYR A 186 -7.28 3.43 32.18
N LYS A 187 -7.04 2.88 33.37
CA LYS A 187 -5.80 2.16 33.71
C LYS A 187 -5.64 0.92 32.83
N GLU A 188 -6.67 0.10 32.68
CA GLU A 188 -6.64 -1.07 31.79
C GLU A 188 -6.37 -0.66 30.33
N TYR A 189 -6.97 0.45 29.88
CA TYR A 189 -6.74 0.97 28.55
C TYR A 189 -5.25 1.35 28.34
N LEU A 190 -4.64 2.01 29.32
CA LEU A 190 -3.22 2.37 29.30
C LEU A 190 -2.32 1.12 29.27
N GLU A 191 -2.62 0.10 30.08
CA GLU A 191 -1.88 -1.16 30.07
C GLU A 191 -1.98 -1.87 28.71
N ARG A 192 -3.19 -1.94 28.13
CA ARG A 192 -3.38 -2.50 26.78
C ARG A 192 -2.59 -1.72 25.72
N MET A 193 -2.46 -0.41 25.87
CA MET A 193 -1.65 0.43 24.98
C MET A 193 -0.15 0.15 25.13
N GLN A 194 0.34 -0.03 26.36
CA GLN A 194 1.74 -0.39 26.62
C GLN A 194 2.07 -1.78 26.07
N LEU A 195 1.23 -2.79 26.33
CA LEU A 195 1.41 -4.13 25.77
C LEU A 195 1.43 -4.14 24.24
N LYS A 196 0.58 -3.34 23.59
CA LYS A 196 0.62 -3.18 22.12
C LYS A 196 1.91 -2.54 21.63
N LYS A 197 2.44 -1.55 22.38
CA LYS A 197 3.71 -0.90 22.05
C LYS A 197 4.87 -1.88 22.17
N GLU A 198 4.90 -2.70 23.22
CA GLU A 198 5.93 -3.73 23.44
C GLU A 198 5.87 -4.82 22.36
N LYS A 199 4.68 -5.32 22.01
CA LYS A 199 4.51 -6.28 20.91
C LYS A 199 5.04 -5.74 19.59
N ARG A 200 4.69 -4.49 19.25
CA ARG A 200 5.21 -3.84 18.03
C ARG A 200 6.74 -3.72 18.06
N GLN A 201 7.33 -3.45 19.22
CA GLN A 201 8.77 -3.36 19.36
C GLN A 201 9.44 -4.73 19.17
N GLN A 202 8.88 -5.80 19.74
CA GLN A 202 9.34 -7.17 19.52
C GLN A 202 9.27 -7.57 18.05
N GLU A 203 8.14 -7.32 17.38
CA GLU A 203 7.97 -7.57 15.94
C GLU A 203 9.02 -6.80 15.10
N LEU A 204 9.30 -5.54 15.45
CA LEU A 204 10.34 -4.75 14.78
C LEU A 204 11.75 -5.32 14.99
N GLU A 205 12.05 -5.81 16.20
CA GLU A 205 13.33 -6.45 16.49
C GLU A 205 13.49 -7.79 15.75
N GLU A 206 12.44 -8.60 15.68
CA GLU A 206 12.40 -9.83 14.88
C GLU A 206 12.61 -9.55 13.40
N MET A 207 11.92 -8.54 12.85
CA MET A 207 12.10 -8.11 11.47
C MET A 207 13.52 -7.60 11.20
N LYS A 208 14.14 -6.89 12.15
CA LYS A 208 15.55 -6.46 12.06
C LYS A 208 16.50 -7.66 12.05
N LYS A 209 16.29 -8.64 12.93
CA LYS A 209 17.08 -9.88 12.97
C LYS A 209 16.96 -10.66 11.66
N LEU A 210 15.74 -10.80 11.14
CA LEU A 210 15.47 -11.47 9.87
C LEU A 210 16.14 -10.76 8.69
N ASN A 211 16.07 -9.43 8.65
CA ASN A 211 16.77 -8.64 7.63
C ASN A 211 18.30 -8.79 7.74
N SER A 212 18.87 -8.76 8.95
CA SER A 212 20.30 -9.01 9.15
C SER A 212 20.70 -10.38 8.60
N TYR A 213 19.91 -11.42 8.87
CA TYR A 213 20.11 -12.76 8.35
C TYR A 213 20.04 -12.82 6.81
N TYR A 214 19.08 -12.14 6.19
CA TYR A 214 19.00 -12.04 4.73
C TYR A 214 20.21 -11.32 4.13
N GLU A 215 20.69 -10.24 4.76
CA GLU A 215 21.90 -9.54 4.33
C GLU A 215 23.14 -10.42 4.45
N GLU A 216 23.25 -11.25 5.48
CA GLU A 216 24.32 -12.26 5.59
C GLU A 216 24.24 -13.32 4.49
N ILE A 217 23.03 -13.78 4.13
CA ILE A 217 22.84 -14.70 3.00
C ILE A 217 23.24 -14.04 1.68
N LYS A 218 22.83 -12.78 1.44
CA LYS A 218 23.20 -12.04 0.23
C LYS A 218 24.71 -11.82 0.11
N LYS A 219 25.41 -11.56 1.23
CA LYS A 219 26.87 -11.41 1.28
C LYS A 219 27.60 -12.71 0.96
N LYS A 220 27.01 -13.87 1.28
CA LYS A 220 27.59 -15.17 0.92
C LYS A 220 27.45 -15.39 -0.58
N LYS A 221 28.58 -15.42 -1.30
CA LYS A 221 28.60 -15.80 -2.72
C LYS A 221 27.90 -17.15 -2.90
N PRO A 222 26.99 -17.29 -3.87
CA PRO A 222 26.28 -18.54 -4.10
C PRO A 222 27.25 -19.63 -4.57
N LEU A 223 26.89 -20.90 -4.31
CA LEU A 223 27.78 -22.05 -4.50
C LEU A 223 28.31 -22.16 -5.93
N TYR A 224 27.49 -21.90 -6.95
CA TYR A 224 27.92 -21.96 -8.34
C TYR A 224 29.03 -20.96 -8.66
N VAL A 225 29.00 -19.75 -8.08
CA VAL A 225 30.06 -18.74 -8.24
C VAL A 225 31.35 -19.22 -7.60
N LYS A 226 31.27 -19.88 -6.43
CA LYS A 226 32.45 -20.48 -5.79
C LYS A 226 33.06 -21.59 -6.65
N ILE A 227 32.22 -22.41 -7.31
CA ILE A 227 32.67 -23.47 -8.22
C ILE A 227 33.33 -22.86 -9.47
N GLU A 228 32.73 -21.82 -10.06
CA GLU A 228 33.31 -21.10 -11.20
C GLU A 228 34.63 -20.41 -10.85
N GLU A 229 34.72 -19.74 -9.69
CA GLU A 229 35.96 -19.11 -9.22
C GLU A 229 37.07 -20.15 -9.03
N LYS A 230 36.75 -21.31 -8.43
CA LYS A 230 37.70 -22.43 -8.31
C LYS A 230 38.13 -22.99 -9.66
N TYR A 231 37.19 -23.22 -10.57
CA TYR A 231 37.50 -23.71 -11.91
C TYR A 231 38.41 -22.74 -12.67
N LYS A 232 38.12 -21.43 -12.57
CA LYS A 232 38.96 -20.37 -13.14
C LYS A 232 40.37 -20.37 -12.58
N SER A 233 40.51 -20.46 -11.26
CA SER A 233 41.83 -20.42 -10.61
C SER A 233 42.63 -21.71 -10.81
N GLU A 234 41.98 -22.87 -10.76
CA GLU A 234 42.65 -24.18 -10.77
C GLU A 234 42.89 -24.72 -12.19
N TYR A 235 42.02 -24.40 -13.15
CA TYR A 235 42.08 -24.97 -14.50
C TYR A 235 42.30 -23.90 -15.58
N GLU A 236 41.42 -22.89 -15.66
CA GLU A 236 41.45 -21.92 -16.78
C GLU A 236 42.71 -21.05 -16.77
N MET A 237 43.09 -20.52 -15.60
CA MET A 237 44.27 -19.65 -15.45
C MET A 237 45.58 -20.40 -15.73
N PRO A 238 45.84 -21.59 -15.16
CA PRO A 238 47.03 -22.37 -15.50
C PRO A 238 47.10 -22.78 -16.97
N GLU A 239 45.98 -23.11 -17.60
CA GLU A 239 45.96 -23.46 -19.03
C GLU A 239 46.25 -22.23 -19.91
N LEU A 240 45.71 -21.06 -19.55
CA LEU A 240 46.03 -19.78 -20.20
C LEU A 240 47.51 -19.43 -20.06
N GLU A 241 48.11 -19.64 -18.88
CA GLU A 241 49.53 -19.43 -18.64
C GLU A 241 50.38 -20.37 -19.49
N LYS A 242 50.03 -21.66 -19.57
CA LYS A 242 50.69 -22.62 -20.46
C LYS A 242 50.61 -22.18 -21.92
N ARG A 243 49.44 -21.79 -22.42
CA ARG A 243 49.27 -21.29 -23.79
C ARG A 243 50.04 -20.00 -24.04
N LYS A 244 50.08 -19.07 -23.09
CA LYS A 244 50.89 -17.85 -23.17
C LYS A 244 52.38 -18.18 -23.24
N ALA A 245 52.84 -19.14 -22.42
CA ALA A 245 54.22 -19.60 -22.45
C ALA A 245 54.56 -20.30 -23.78
N GLU A 246 53.67 -21.13 -24.33
CA GLU A 246 53.83 -21.74 -25.65
C GLU A 246 53.88 -20.70 -26.78
N LEU A 247 53.00 -19.70 -26.74
CA LEU A 247 53.02 -18.58 -27.68
C LEU A 247 54.30 -17.76 -27.55
N ALA A 248 54.76 -17.50 -26.33
CA ALA A 248 56.04 -16.83 -26.10
C ALA A 248 57.20 -17.65 -26.68
N LYS A 249 57.25 -18.96 -26.43
CA LYS A 249 58.23 -19.87 -27.04
C LYS A 249 58.19 -19.81 -28.57
N LYS A 250 56.99 -19.88 -29.18
CA LYS A 250 56.83 -19.74 -30.64
C LYS A 250 57.31 -18.37 -31.12
N ARG A 251 56.96 -17.28 -30.42
CA ARG A 251 57.42 -15.93 -30.76
C ARG A 251 58.94 -15.81 -30.69
N MET A 252 59.59 -16.46 -29.73
CA MET A 252 61.06 -16.49 -29.67
C MET A 252 61.66 -17.32 -30.82
N MET A 253 61.05 -18.46 -31.17
CA MET A 253 61.50 -19.28 -32.31
C MET A 253 61.35 -18.58 -33.67
N TYR A 254 60.29 -17.79 -33.84
CA TYR A 254 60.03 -17.02 -35.06
C TYR A 254 60.46 -15.55 -34.94
N GLN A 255 61.27 -15.22 -33.93
CA GLN A 255 61.82 -13.89 -33.82
C GLN A 255 62.83 -13.71 -34.97
N PRO A 256 62.75 -12.63 -35.76
CA PRO A 256 63.76 -12.37 -36.77
C PRO A 256 65.13 -12.30 -36.09
N VAL A 257 66.11 -12.97 -36.71
CA VAL A 257 67.50 -13.01 -36.27
C VAL A 257 67.96 -11.58 -36.01
N LYS A 258 68.58 -11.33 -34.85
CA LYS A 258 69.00 -9.98 -34.48
C LYS A 258 70.06 -9.49 -35.45
N LEU A 259 70.09 -8.19 -35.73
CA LEU A 259 71.11 -7.58 -36.59
C LEU A 259 72.53 -7.86 -36.08
N GLU A 260 72.70 -7.98 -34.76
CA GLU A 260 73.95 -8.37 -34.11
C GLU A 260 74.39 -9.79 -34.48
N GLU A 261 73.47 -10.76 -34.42
CA GLU A 261 73.73 -12.16 -34.80
C GLU A 261 74.04 -12.28 -36.31
N ILE A 262 73.36 -11.49 -37.14
CA ILE A 262 73.67 -11.39 -38.58
C ILE A 262 75.07 -10.81 -38.79
N ALA A 263 75.46 -9.78 -38.03
CA ALA A 263 76.78 -9.17 -38.11
C ALA A 263 77.89 -10.11 -37.61
N GLU A 264 77.64 -10.88 -36.55
CA GLU A 264 78.55 -11.92 -36.06
C GLU A 264 78.70 -13.05 -37.07
N HIS A 265 77.60 -13.53 -37.65
CA HIS A 265 77.65 -14.53 -38.71
C HIS A 265 78.37 -14.01 -39.97
N ALA A 266 78.17 -12.75 -40.33
CA ALA A 266 78.90 -12.11 -41.43
C ALA A 266 80.41 -12.08 -41.14
N LYS A 267 80.82 -11.68 -39.92
CA LYS A 267 82.22 -11.73 -39.49
C LYS A 267 82.78 -13.15 -39.51
N TRP A 268 82.04 -14.12 -39.01
CA TRP A 268 82.43 -15.53 -39.05
C TRP A 268 82.59 -16.04 -40.49
N TYR A 269 81.64 -15.70 -41.37
CA TYR A 269 81.71 -16.03 -42.78
C TYR A 269 82.92 -15.37 -43.45
N ASP A 270 83.21 -14.11 -43.13
CA ASP A 270 84.39 -13.41 -43.60
C ASP A 270 85.68 -14.09 -43.09
N THR A 271 85.72 -14.54 -41.83
CA THR A 271 86.87 -15.30 -41.32
C THR A 271 87.06 -16.62 -42.05
N ILE A 272 85.98 -17.36 -42.34
CA ILE A 272 86.03 -18.60 -43.12
C ILE A 272 86.45 -18.32 -44.54
N LYS A 273 85.90 -17.28 -45.17
CA LYS A 273 86.24 -16.88 -46.53
C LYS A 273 87.71 -16.49 -46.61
N HIS A 274 88.23 -15.78 -45.62
CA HIS A 274 89.63 -15.38 -45.57
C HIS A 274 90.55 -16.58 -45.29
N GLU A 275 90.12 -17.52 -44.45
CA GLU A 275 90.82 -18.79 -44.23
C GLU A 275 90.84 -19.66 -45.49
N GLN A 276 89.71 -19.74 -46.21
CA GLN A 276 89.61 -20.41 -47.50
C GLN A 276 90.46 -19.72 -48.56
N GLN A 277 90.49 -18.39 -48.61
CA GLN A 277 91.38 -17.65 -49.51
C GLN A 277 92.83 -17.96 -49.19
N LYS A 278 93.25 -17.89 -47.92
CA LYS A 278 94.60 -18.30 -47.51
C LYS A 278 94.89 -19.75 -47.84
N LYS A 279 93.91 -20.65 -47.71
CA LYS A 279 94.05 -22.05 -48.10
C LYS A 279 94.19 -22.19 -49.60
N VAL A 280 93.40 -21.46 -50.39
CA VAL A 280 93.49 -21.43 -51.86
C VAL A 280 94.81 -20.82 -52.31
N GLU A 281 95.29 -19.75 -51.69
CA GLU A 281 96.60 -19.17 -51.95
C GLU A 281 97.71 -20.16 -51.60
N ARG A 282 97.64 -20.83 -50.44
CA ARG A 282 98.58 -21.91 -50.08
C ARG A 282 98.49 -23.08 -51.03
N GLU A 283 97.29 -23.47 -51.46
CA GLU A 283 97.07 -24.52 -52.44
C GLU A 283 97.49 -24.09 -53.85
N GLN A 284 97.41 -22.82 -54.20
CA GLN A 284 97.90 -22.29 -55.47
C GLN A 284 99.41 -22.23 -55.45
N LEU A 285 100.00 -21.85 -54.32
CA LEU A 285 101.44 -21.89 -54.10
C LEU A 285 101.94 -23.34 -54.08
N SER A 286 101.21 -24.24 -53.43
CA SER A 286 101.49 -25.68 -53.44
C SER A 286 101.19 -26.31 -54.78
N LYS A 287 100.20 -25.85 -55.55
CA LYS A 287 99.92 -26.28 -56.92
C LYS A 287 100.94 -25.71 -57.88
N LEU A 288 101.51 -24.53 -57.63
CA LEU A 288 102.64 -24.01 -58.39
C LEU A 288 103.87 -24.85 -58.10
N LEU A 289 104.14 -25.17 -56.83
CA LEU A 289 105.17 -26.13 -56.41
C LEU A 289 104.91 -27.52 -57.02
N ASP A 290 103.70 -28.05 -56.87
CA ASP A 290 103.25 -29.33 -57.38
C ASP A 290 103.12 -29.31 -58.89
N SER A 291 102.98 -28.17 -59.56
CA SER A 291 103.01 -28.04 -61.03
C SER A 291 104.44 -27.91 -61.51
N GLN A 292 105.37 -27.36 -60.72
CA GLN A 292 106.80 -27.53 -60.94
C GLN A 292 107.18 -29.01 -60.78
N ILE A 293 106.60 -29.71 -59.81
CA ILE A 293 106.79 -31.16 -59.60
C ILE A 293 106.01 -31.97 -60.66
N ARG A 294 104.81 -31.58 -61.07
CA ARG A 294 103.95 -32.28 -62.06
C ARG A 294 104.25 -31.89 -63.50
N LEU A 295 104.94 -30.80 -63.78
CA LEU A 295 105.63 -30.60 -65.06
C LEU A 295 106.75 -31.63 -65.22
N SER A 296 107.20 -32.26 -64.13
CA SER A 296 108.02 -33.47 -64.19
C SER A 296 107.21 -34.78 -64.20
N GLU A 297 105.88 -34.77 -63.99
CA GLU A 297 105.12 -36.01 -63.71
C GLU A 297 103.71 -36.18 -64.34
N THR A 298 103.13 -35.20 -65.03
CA THR A 298 101.79 -35.32 -65.66
C THR A 298 101.84 -35.29 -67.19
N MET A 299 102.37 -36.38 -67.73
CA MET A 299 102.14 -36.84 -69.11
C MET A 299 101.34 -38.15 -69.12
N ARG A 300 100.52 -38.46 -68.11
CA ARG A 300 99.75 -39.73 -68.07
C ARG A 300 98.41 -39.62 -67.36
N SER A 301 97.32 -39.55 -68.14
CA SER A 301 96.15 -40.45 -68.06
C SER A 301 94.95 -39.89 -68.82
N SER A 302 94.49 -40.60 -69.86
CA SER A 302 93.29 -40.28 -70.66
C SER A 302 91.98 -40.39 -69.88
N TRP A 303 92.01 -40.94 -68.65
CA TRP A 303 90.83 -41.18 -67.84
C TRP A 303 90.32 -39.91 -67.14
N SER A 304 91.22 -39.02 -66.70
CA SER A 304 90.83 -37.75 -66.05
C SER A 304 90.11 -36.79 -67.02
N ALA A 305 90.51 -36.80 -68.30
CA ALA A 305 89.84 -36.05 -69.35
C ALA A 305 88.40 -36.53 -69.59
N ARG A 306 88.16 -37.85 -69.55
CA ARG A 306 86.82 -38.42 -69.72
C ARG A 306 85.87 -38.12 -68.56
N ILE A 307 86.37 -38.06 -67.33
CA ILE A 307 85.56 -37.70 -66.15
C ILE A 307 85.07 -36.25 -66.25
N LEU A 308 85.95 -35.32 -66.65
CA LEU A 308 85.60 -33.91 -66.83
C LEU A 308 84.56 -33.69 -67.93
N GLU A 309 84.61 -34.48 -69.00
CA GLU A 309 83.65 -34.40 -70.10
C GLU A 309 82.26 -34.93 -69.68
N HIS A 310 82.21 -36.02 -68.90
CA HIS A 310 80.97 -36.57 -68.38
C HIS A 310 80.24 -35.60 -67.43
N ASP A 311 80.97 -34.98 -66.50
CA ASP A 311 80.41 -33.98 -65.57
C ASP A 311 79.84 -32.75 -66.30
N LYS A 312 80.42 -32.39 -67.45
CA LYS A 312 79.94 -31.27 -68.27
C LYS A 312 78.60 -31.61 -68.93
N LEU A 313 78.47 -32.80 -69.51
CA LEU A 313 77.23 -33.25 -70.16
C LEU A 313 76.07 -33.39 -69.17
N GLU A 314 76.34 -33.84 -67.94
CA GLU A 314 75.30 -33.99 -66.92
C GLU A 314 74.74 -32.64 -66.47
N LYS A 315 75.57 -31.59 -66.39
CA LYS A 315 75.12 -30.23 -66.08
C LYS A 315 74.26 -29.63 -67.17
N GLU A 316 74.66 -29.77 -68.44
CA GLU A 316 73.90 -29.28 -69.59
C GLU A 316 72.51 -29.94 -69.67
N ALA A 317 72.42 -31.24 -69.36
CA ALA A 317 71.13 -31.96 -69.32
C ALA A 317 70.18 -31.45 -68.22
N GLN A 318 70.71 -31.10 -67.03
CA GLN A 318 69.89 -30.56 -65.94
C GLN A 318 69.37 -29.15 -66.23
N GLU A 319 70.16 -28.31 -66.91
CA GLU A 319 69.75 -26.97 -67.31
C GLU A 319 68.62 -27.02 -68.35
N ALA A 320 68.73 -27.89 -69.36
CA ALA A 320 67.68 -28.09 -70.36
C ALA A 320 66.33 -28.50 -69.71
N GLN A 321 66.34 -29.39 -68.71
CA GLN A 321 65.13 -29.79 -68.00
C GLN A 321 64.50 -28.64 -67.19
N ARG A 322 65.30 -27.73 -66.63
CA ARG A 322 64.78 -26.55 -65.90
C ARG A 322 64.12 -25.57 -66.85
N GLU A 323 64.71 -25.34 -68.02
CA GLU A 323 64.13 -24.46 -69.04
C GLU A 323 62.79 -24.99 -69.56
N GLU A 324 62.67 -26.31 -69.78
CA GLU A 324 61.39 -26.90 -70.17
C GLU A 324 60.30 -26.71 -69.11
N ARG A 325 60.65 -26.86 -67.82
CA ARG A 325 59.71 -26.61 -66.71
C ARG A 325 59.25 -25.16 -66.67
N LEU A 326 60.16 -24.21 -66.87
CA LEU A 326 59.83 -22.78 -66.94
C LEU A 326 58.88 -22.49 -68.10
N LYS A 327 59.17 -23.03 -69.30
CA LYS A 327 58.29 -22.90 -70.47
C LYS A 327 56.90 -23.49 -70.22
N MET A 328 56.80 -24.60 -69.48
CA MET A 328 55.51 -25.19 -69.10
C MET A 328 54.73 -24.35 -68.09
N ILE A 329 55.42 -23.69 -67.15
CA ILE A 329 54.79 -22.75 -66.20
C ILE A 329 54.27 -21.53 -66.95
N GLU A 330 55.07 -20.94 -67.84
CA GLU A 330 54.66 -19.79 -68.66
C GLU A 330 53.44 -20.10 -69.54
N LYS A 331 53.37 -21.30 -70.12
CA LYS A 331 52.19 -21.75 -70.87
C LYS A 331 50.94 -21.82 -69.98
N LYS A 332 51.08 -22.32 -68.75
CA LYS A 332 49.98 -22.41 -67.78
C LYS A 332 49.53 -21.04 -67.30
N THR A 333 50.45 -20.12 -67.03
CA THR A 333 50.11 -18.75 -66.59
C THR A 333 49.41 -17.99 -67.71
N ARG A 334 49.90 -18.06 -68.95
CA ARG A 334 49.23 -17.44 -70.11
C ARG A 334 47.82 -17.99 -70.33
N TYR A 335 47.63 -19.30 -70.20
CA TYR A 335 46.29 -19.89 -70.29
C TYR A 335 45.37 -19.42 -69.15
N ALA A 336 45.88 -19.34 -67.92
CA ALA A 336 45.12 -18.85 -66.78
C ALA A 336 44.71 -17.38 -66.93
N GLU A 337 45.60 -16.53 -67.46
CA GLU A 337 45.31 -15.13 -67.80
C GLU A 337 44.24 -15.04 -68.89
N LEU A 338 44.36 -15.82 -69.96
CA LEU A 338 43.36 -15.87 -71.03
C LEU A 338 41.98 -16.33 -70.52
N VAL A 339 41.93 -17.35 -69.66
CA VAL A 339 40.67 -17.80 -69.03
C VAL A 339 40.08 -16.71 -68.15
N LYS A 340 40.92 -15.99 -67.39
CA LYS A 340 40.47 -14.88 -66.54
C LYS A 340 39.92 -13.71 -67.36
N GLU A 341 40.47 -13.44 -68.54
CA GLU A 341 39.97 -12.42 -69.47
C GLU A 341 38.67 -12.84 -70.16
N MET A 342 38.59 -14.10 -70.63
CA MET A 342 37.42 -14.61 -71.34
C MET A 342 36.21 -14.86 -70.43
N PHE A 343 36.46 -15.26 -69.17
CA PHE A 343 35.42 -15.62 -68.21
C PHE A 343 35.46 -14.71 -66.99
N GLN A 344 35.39 -13.40 -67.21
CA GLN A 344 35.17 -12.46 -66.11
C GLN A 344 33.79 -12.71 -65.50
N PRO A 345 33.69 -13.05 -64.20
CA PRO A 345 32.39 -13.21 -63.57
C PRO A 345 31.65 -11.87 -63.63
N SER A 346 30.47 -11.87 -64.25
CA SER A 346 29.61 -10.68 -64.30
C SER A 346 29.12 -10.37 -62.89
N ILE A 347 29.71 -9.36 -62.25
CA ILE A 347 29.26 -8.88 -60.95
C ILE A 347 28.06 -7.98 -61.17
N ASP A 348 26.93 -8.35 -60.58
CA ASP A 348 25.71 -7.56 -60.61
C ASP A 348 25.95 -6.14 -60.04
N ARG A 349 25.35 -5.11 -60.63
CA ARG A 349 25.63 -3.70 -60.28
C ARG A 349 25.40 -3.42 -58.78
N ALA A 350 24.41 -4.08 -58.18
CA ALA A 350 24.12 -3.96 -56.75
C ALA A 350 25.26 -4.49 -55.87
N LYS A 351 25.91 -5.60 -56.27
CA LYS A 351 27.06 -6.14 -55.54
C LYS A 351 28.31 -5.29 -55.70
N GLN A 352 28.49 -4.61 -56.84
CA GLN A 352 29.61 -3.68 -57.03
C GLN A 352 29.52 -2.50 -56.05
N GLN A 353 28.31 -1.95 -55.87
CA GLN A 353 28.06 -0.88 -54.90
C GLN A 353 28.29 -1.35 -53.46
N GLU A 354 27.78 -2.52 -53.07
CA GLU A 354 28.04 -3.10 -51.74
C GLU A 354 29.55 -3.30 -51.48
N LEU A 355 30.29 -3.78 -52.48
CA LEU A 355 31.73 -3.99 -52.36
C LEU A 355 32.48 -2.67 -52.20
N GLN A 356 32.09 -1.63 -52.96
CA GLN A 356 32.64 -0.28 -52.84
C GLN A 356 32.35 0.34 -51.47
N GLU A 357 31.12 0.22 -50.98
CA GLU A 357 30.73 0.71 -49.66
C GLU A 357 31.54 0.03 -48.54
N ARG A 358 31.80 -1.28 -48.64
CA ARG A 358 32.66 -1.99 -47.67
C ARG A 358 34.11 -1.51 -47.73
N ILE A 359 34.65 -1.29 -48.93
CA ILE A 359 36.02 -0.79 -49.10
C ILE A 359 36.11 0.62 -48.50
N GLU A 360 35.14 1.49 -48.77
CA GLU A 360 35.09 2.84 -48.19
C GLU A 360 34.95 2.83 -46.66
N GLN A 361 34.15 1.91 -46.10
CA GLN A 361 34.03 1.75 -44.65
C GLN A 361 35.31 1.25 -43.98
N GLN A 362 36.12 0.44 -44.67
CA GLN A 362 37.43 -0.02 -44.16
C GLN A 362 38.50 1.07 -44.27
N VAL A 363 38.47 1.88 -45.32
CA VAL A 363 39.43 2.98 -45.52
C VAL A 363 39.13 4.14 -44.57
N ASN A 364 37.85 4.43 -44.32
CA ASN A 364 37.39 5.51 -43.45
C ASN A 364 36.50 4.99 -42.31
N PRO A 365 37.08 4.37 -41.26
CA PRO A 365 36.29 3.96 -40.10
C PRO A 365 35.65 5.20 -39.44
N PRO A 366 34.33 5.22 -39.20
CA PRO A 366 33.66 6.37 -38.62
C PRO A 366 34.25 6.66 -37.23
N LYS A 367 34.85 7.84 -37.07
CA LYS A 367 35.32 8.34 -35.78
C LYS A 367 34.11 8.54 -34.87
N HIS A 368 33.86 7.59 -33.97
CA HIS A 368 32.87 7.76 -32.91
C HIS A 368 33.21 9.02 -32.09
N LYS A 369 32.40 10.07 -32.27
CA LYS A 369 32.43 11.24 -31.40
C LYS A 369 31.90 10.81 -30.03
N ILE A 370 32.81 10.52 -29.10
CA ILE A 370 32.50 10.41 -27.68
C ILE A 370 32.03 11.81 -27.25
N SER A 371 30.72 11.99 -27.08
CA SER A 371 30.18 13.26 -26.58
C SER A 371 30.67 13.47 -25.14
N LYS A 372 31.62 14.39 -24.98
CA LYS A 372 31.96 14.97 -23.68
C LYS A 372 30.81 15.88 -23.26
N THR A 373 29.81 15.32 -22.60
CA THR A 373 28.86 16.11 -21.83
C THR A 373 28.44 15.27 -20.62
N ILE A 374 28.40 15.92 -19.46
CA ILE A 374 28.11 15.39 -18.11
C ILE A 374 29.38 15.12 -17.30
N GLU A 375 30.07 16.20 -16.95
CA GLU A 375 30.63 16.33 -15.60
C GLU A 375 29.50 16.81 -14.67
N ASN A 376 29.52 16.32 -13.43
CA ASN A 376 28.67 16.69 -12.29
C ASN A 376 27.22 16.17 -12.25
N THR A 377 27.06 14.89 -11.90
CA THR A 377 26.22 14.50 -10.76
C THR A 377 26.67 13.13 -10.23
N LEU A 378 26.83 13.05 -8.92
CA LEU A 378 27.23 11.87 -8.16
C LEU A 378 26.33 10.64 -8.43
N ALA A 379 27.00 9.49 -8.41
CA ALA A 379 26.50 8.18 -7.99
C ALA A 379 25.20 7.66 -8.62
N TYR A 380 25.32 6.73 -9.58
CA TYR A 380 24.56 5.47 -9.55
C TYR A 380 25.18 4.47 -10.53
N ASN A 381 25.63 3.34 -9.99
CA ASN A 381 26.08 2.18 -10.75
C ASN A 381 24.91 1.61 -11.56
N SER A 382 24.89 1.86 -12.88
CA SER A 382 24.03 1.12 -13.80
C SER A 382 24.81 -0.07 -14.37
N PRO A 383 24.33 -1.32 -14.22
CA PRO A 383 25.07 -2.48 -14.66
C PRO A 383 25.04 -2.61 -16.19
N ILE A 384 26.23 -2.85 -16.73
CA ILE A 384 26.52 -3.18 -18.12
C ILE A 384 25.61 -4.32 -18.59
N VAL A 385 24.70 -4.02 -19.53
CA VAL A 385 23.85 -5.01 -20.20
C VAL A 385 24.73 -5.82 -21.16
N LYS A 386 25.22 -6.97 -20.69
CA LYS A 386 25.89 -7.97 -21.53
C LYS A 386 24.82 -8.74 -22.31
N TRP A 387 24.85 -8.62 -23.63
CA TRP A 387 24.12 -9.50 -24.54
C TRP A 387 24.46 -10.96 -24.25
N LYS A 388 23.46 -11.80 -23.98
CA LYS A 388 23.62 -13.25 -23.81
C LYS A 388 23.44 -13.94 -25.17
N PRO A 389 24.38 -14.78 -25.63
CA PRO A 389 24.14 -15.67 -26.77
C PRO A 389 23.12 -16.76 -26.36
N GLY A 390 22.19 -17.07 -27.25
CA GLY A 390 21.09 -18.00 -27.01
C GLY A 390 21.54 -19.38 -26.55
N LEU A 391 21.17 -19.73 -25.32
CA LEU A 391 21.31 -21.08 -24.77
C LEU A 391 20.29 -22.01 -25.43
N LYS A 392 20.78 -23.06 -26.08
CA LYS A 392 20.00 -24.23 -26.48
C LYS A 392 19.38 -24.87 -25.23
N LYS A 393 18.06 -25.10 -25.25
CA LYS A 393 17.32 -25.77 -24.17
C LYS A 393 17.79 -27.22 -23.99
N PRO A 394 18.27 -27.66 -22.81
CA PRO A 394 18.37 -29.08 -22.51
C PRO A 394 17.01 -29.64 -22.08
N LYS A 395 16.72 -30.87 -22.49
CA LYS A 395 15.50 -31.63 -22.17
C LYS A 395 15.35 -31.76 -20.64
N ALA A 396 14.20 -31.33 -20.12
CA ALA A 396 13.89 -31.42 -18.70
C ALA A 396 13.72 -32.89 -18.30
N LYS A 397 14.49 -33.31 -17.28
CA LYS A 397 14.18 -34.50 -16.49
C LYS A 397 13.06 -34.15 -15.51
N GLU A 398 12.10 -35.05 -15.42
CA GLU A 398 10.98 -35.04 -14.49
C GLU A 398 11.48 -35.15 -13.06
N GLU A 399 11.46 -34.04 -12.32
CA GLU A 399 11.48 -34.07 -10.87
C GLU A 399 10.19 -33.41 -10.39
N ALA A 400 9.44 -34.15 -9.58
CA ALA A 400 8.14 -33.80 -9.04
C ALA A 400 8.22 -32.48 -8.26
N LYS A 401 7.88 -31.38 -8.95
CA LYS A 401 7.68 -30.08 -8.32
C LYS A 401 6.45 -30.18 -7.44
N LYS A 402 6.60 -29.88 -6.15
CA LYS A 402 5.49 -29.39 -5.34
C LYS A 402 4.80 -28.31 -6.16
N GLU A 403 3.57 -28.58 -6.57
CA GLU A 403 2.77 -27.67 -7.37
C GLU A 403 2.64 -26.37 -6.57
N VAL A 404 3.44 -25.37 -6.94
CA VAL A 404 3.16 -23.99 -6.59
C VAL A 404 1.83 -23.74 -7.26
N LYS A 405 0.76 -23.76 -6.47
CA LYS A 405 -0.58 -23.46 -6.93
C LYS A 405 -0.51 -22.05 -7.51
N VAL A 406 -0.38 -21.96 -8.83
CA VAL A 406 -0.36 -20.69 -9.55
C VAL A 406 -1.73 -20.10 -9.29
N PHE A 407 -1.78 -19.19 -8.32
CA PHE A 407 -3.01 -18.50 -7.96
C PHE A 407 -3.32 -17.57 -9.12
N ASP A 408 -4.18 -18.04 -10.03
CA ASP A 408 -4.69 -17.25 -11.13
C ASP A 408 -5.54 -16.12 -10.54
N TYR A 409 -4.89 -15.00 -10.28
CA TYR A 409 -5.51 -13.81 -9.72
C TYR A 409 -6.65 -13.32 -10.63
N LEU A 410 -6.51 -13.47 -11.96
CA LEU A 410 -7.55 -13.09 -12.90
C LEU A 410 -8.73 -14.06 -12.86
N GLY A 411 -8.47 -15.36 -12.75
CA GLY A 411 -9.49 -16.38 -12.52
C GLY A 411 -10.25 -16.16 -11.20
N HIS A 412 -9.53 -15.89 -10.11
CA HIS A 412 -10.13 -15.54 -8.82
C HIS A 412 -10.97 -14.25 -8.92
N MET A 413 -10.47 -13.21 -9.59
CA MET A 413 -11.20 -11.95 -9.76
C MET A 413 -12.39 -12.06 -10.72
N ARG A 414 -12.36 -12.96 -11.72
CA ARG A 414 -13.53 -13.30 -12.55
C ARG A 414 -14.58 -14.01 -11.71
N LYS A 415 -14.16 -15.00 -10.91
CA LYS A 415 -15.06 -15.74 -10.02
C LYS A 415 -15.71 -14.84 -8.97
N VAL A 416 -14.95 -13.93 -8.36
CA VAL A 416 -15.52 -12.92 -7.44
C VAL A 416 -16.53 -12.02 -8.14
N ARG A 417 -16.30 -11.63 -9.41
CA ARG A 417 -17.26 -10.84 -10.19
C ARG A 417 -18.52 -11.63 -10.57
N GLU A 418 -18.35 -12.89 -10.92
CA GLU A 418 -19.43 -13.81 -11.27
C GLU A 418 -20.27 -14.15 -10.04
N ASP A 419 -19.64 -14.40 -8.90
CA ASP A 419 -20.29 -14.59 -7.60
C ASP A 419 -21.03 -13.30 -7.21
N GLN A 420 -20.46 -12.11 -7.41
CA GLN A 420 -21.15 -10.83 -7.16
C GLN A 420 -22.37 -10.64 -8.07
N LEU A 421 -22.30 -11.00 -9.36
CA LEU A 421 -23.40 -10.89 -10.31
C LEU A 421 -24.52 -11.90 -10.03
N ASN A 422 -24.15 -13.16 -9.77
CA ASN A 422 -25.10 -14.20 -9.39
C ASN A 422 -25.77 -13.89 -8.05
N GLU A 423 -25.04 -13.31 -7.10
CA GLU A 423 -25.58 -12.91 -5.80
C GLU A 423 -26.48 -11.66 -5.89
N GLN A 424 -26.15 -10.67 -6.73
CA GLN A 424 -27.04 -9.51 -6.99
C GLN A 424 -28.39 -9.94 -7.59
N ASN A 425 -28.41 -10.98 -8.43
CA ASN A 425 -29.66 -11.55 -8.93
C ASN A 425 -30.48 -12.28 -7.84
N THR A 426 -29.84 -12.78 -6.77
CA THR A 426 -30.55 -13.43 -5.65
C THR A 426 -31.05 -12.47 -4.58
N ASP A 427 -30.59 -11.21 -4.57
CA ASP A 427 -31.01 -10.21 -3.58
C ASP A 427 -32.49 -9.78 -3.73
N ASN A 428 -33.08 -10.01 -4.90
CA ASN A 428 -34.49 -9.71 -5.20
C ASN A 428 -35.47 -10.86 -4.94
N LEU A 429 -34.99 -12.06 -4.59
CA LEU A 429 -35.86 -13.16 -4.21
C LEU A 429 -36.20 -13.04 -2.72
N ASP A 430 -37.49 -12.94 -2.40
CA ASP A 430 -37.97 -13.05 -1.02
C ASP A 430 -37.75 -14.49 -0.55
N ILE A 431 -36.92 -14.62 0.49
CA ILE A 431 -36.57 -15.92 1.08
C ILE A 431 -37.64 -16.25 2.10
N ASP A 432 -38.70 -16.92 1.64
CA ASP A 432 -39.75 -17.45 2.52
C ASP A 432 -39.31 -18.80 3.11
N TRP A 433 -38.96 -18.79 4.38
CA TRP A 433 -38.55 -19.98 5.14
C TRP A 433 -39.72 -20.63 5.88
N GLU A 434 -40.85 -19.92 6.07
CA GLU A 434 -42.00 -20.40 6.82
C GLU A 434 -42.72 -21.53 6.06
N ASN A 435 -42.74 -21.46 4.74
CA ASN A 435 -43.29 -22.54 3.89
C ASN A 435 -42.56 -23.88 4.05
N ASP A 436 -41.27 -23.88 4.43
CA ASP A 436 -40.53 -25.12 4.61
C ASP A 436 -40.90 -25.83 5.92
N ILE A 437 -41.44 -25.11 6.90
CA ILE A 437 -41.95 -25.68 8.17
C ILE A 437 -43.14 -26.60 7.87
N HIS A 438 -44.06 -26.12 7.02
CA HIS A 438 -45.29 -26.82 6.65
C HIS A 438 -45.14 -27.85 5.53
N SER A 439 -43.93 -28.00 4.96
CA SER A 439 -43.68 -28.98 3.90
C SER A 439 -43.86 -30.43 4.39
N ASN A 440 -44.27 -31.38 3.54
CA ASN A 440 -44.44 -32.80 3.92
C ASN A 440 -43.11 -33.61 3.91
N LEU A 441 -41.98 -32.96 4.20
CA LEU A 441 -40.66 -33.60 4.17
C LEU A 441 -40.30 -34.25 5.51
N PRO A 442 -39.37 -35.22 5.53
CA PRO A 442 -38.82 -35.76 6.77
C PRO A 442 -38.17 -34.66 7.63
N ALA A 443 -38.30 -34.74 8.96
CA ALA A 443 -37.83 -33.71 9.90
C ALA A 443 -36.35 -33.32 9.70
N ALA A 444 -35.48 -34.30 9.41
CA ALA A 444 -34.06 -34.06 9.12
C ALA A 444 -33.83 -33.24 7.84
N GLU A 445 -34.63 -33.48 6.80
CA GLU A 445 -34.54 -32.71 5.55
C GLU A 445 -35.15 -31.31 5.68
N LYS A 446 -36.22 -31.16 6.46
CA LYS A 446 -36.79 -29.85 6.83
C LYS A 446 -35.75 -29.01 7.56
N ALA A 447 -35.13 -29.56 8.60
CA ALA A 447 -34.10 -28.87 9.37
C ALA A 447 -32.93 -28.44 8.46
N LYS A 448 -32.51 -29.29 7.52
CA LYS A 448 -31.45 -28.96 6.56
C LYS A 448 -31.83 -27.82 5.60
N ARG A 449 -33.07 -27.79 5.09
CA ARG A 449 -33.57 -26.73 4.20
C ARG A 449 -33.75 -25.40 4.95
N ILE A 450 -34.36 -25.44 6.13
CA ILE A 450 -34.56 -24.26 6.98
C ILE A 450 -33.19 -23.69 7.41
N LYS A 451 -32.22 -24.55 7.77
CA LYS A 451 -30.85 -24.12 8.08
C LYS A 451 -30.18 -23.40 6.90
N ALA A 452 -30.29 -23.97 5.69
CA ALA A 452 -29.75 -23.34 4.49
C ALA A 452 -30.41 -21.98 4.18
N LYS A 453 -31.72 -21.83 4.40
CA LYS A 453 -32.43 -20.55 4.26
C LYS A 453 -32.05 -19.56 5.37
N ALA A 454 -31.88 -20.03 6.61
CA ALA A 454 -31.43 -19.21 7.74
C ALA A 454 -30.02 -18.64 7.49
N ASP A 455 -29.08 -19.45 6.99
CA ASP A 455 -27.72 -19.01 6.66
C ASP A 455 -27.73 -17.98 5.51
N LYS A 456 -28.66 -18.11 4.54
CA LYS A 456 -28.86 -17.11 3.48
C LYS A 456 -29.41 -15.79 4.02
N LEU A 457 -30.40 -15.85 4.93
CA LEU A 457 -30.96 -14.67 5.60
C LEU A 457 -29.88 -13.93 6.41
N GLU A 458 -29.05 -14.67 7.16
CA GLU A 458 -27.96 -14.07 7.94
C GLU A 458 -26.90 -13.41 7.05
N LYS A 459 -26.52 -14.06 5.94
CA LYS A 459 -25.60 -13.46 4.96
C LYS A 459 -26.17 -12.19 4.34
N LYS A 460 -27.47 -12.18 3.99
CA LYS A 460 -28.17 -11.01 3.45
C LYS A 460 -28.25 -9.88 4.49
N CYS A 461 -28.52 -10.23 5.75
CA CYS A 461 -28.52 -9.30 6.88
C CYS A 461 -27.14 -8.64 7.05
N LYS A 462 -26.06 -9.41 7.17
CA LYS A 462 -24.68 -8.88 7.35
C LYS A 462 -24.25 -7.96 6.21
N ARG A 463 -24.67 -8.23 4.97
CA ARG A 463 -24.41 -7.37 3.81
C ARG A 463 -25.15 -6.05 3.91
N LYS A 464 -26.47 -6.09 4.15
CA LYS A 464 -27.27 -4.87 4.33
C LYS A 464 -26.80 -4.06 5.54
N GLU A 465 -26.36 -4.72 6.60
CA GLU A 465 -25.76 -4.06 7.77
C GLU A 465 -24.44 -3.35 7.40
N MET A 466 -23.57 -3.97 6.60
CA MET A 466 -22.32 -3.36 6.14
C MET A 466 -22.57 -2.11 5.28
N VAL A 467 -23.57 -2.17 4.39
CA VAL A 467 -23.99 -1.03 3.57
C VAL A 467 -24.65 0.05 4.43
N PHE A 468 -25.49 -0.35 5.40
CA PHE A 468 -26.17 0.54 6.34
C PHE A 468 -25.19 1.30 7.24
N ARG A 469 -24.14 0.64 7.75
CA ARG A 469 -23.08 1.28 8.57
C ARG A 469 -22.35 2.42 7.84
N SER A 470 -22.42 2.45 6.52
CA SER A 470 -21.84 3.51 5.68
C SER A 470 -22.84 4.63 5.30
N SER A 471 -24.13 4.47 5.64
CA SER A 471 -25.20 5.42 5.33
C SER A 471 -25.52 6.32 6.53
N MET A 472 -25.87 7.59 6.28
CA MET A 472 -26.20 8.58 7.32
C MET A 472 -27.53 8.20 8.03
N PRO A 473 -27.56 8.07 9.37
CA PRO A 473 -28.70 7.52 10.12
C PRO A 473 -29.95 8.42 10.14
N ALA A 474 -29.83 9.70 9.79
CA ALA A 474 -30.93 10.68 9.86
C ALA A 474 -31.85 10.71 8.62
N ASN A 475 -31.59 9.89 7.60
CA ASN A 475 -32.38 9.88 6.38
C ASN A 475 -33.56 8.92 6.53
N LEU A 476 -34.77 9.30 6.12
CA LEU A 476 -35.97 8.43 6.22
C LEU A 476 -35.78 7.09 5.48
N LYS A 477 -34.93 7.08 4.44
CA LYS A 477 -34.48 5.88 3.73
C LYS A 477 -33.59 4.97 4.58
N ALA A 478 -32.75 5.55 5.45
CA ALA A 478 -31.89 4.79 6.36
C ALA A 478 -32.71 4.11 7.47
N ILE A 479 -33.75 4.76 8.00
CA ILE A 479 -34.66 4.16 8.98
C ILE A 479 -35.36 2.92 8.38
N LYS A 480 -35.93 3.05 7.18
CA LYS A 480 -36.54 1.92 6.45
C LYS A 480 -35.54 0.80 6.14
N GLN A 481 -34.28 1.15 5.87
CA GLN A 481 -33.21 0.17 5.66
C GLN A 481 -32.81 -0.53 6.96
N SER A 482 -32.79 0.18 8.10
CA SER A 482 -32.57 -0.40 9.42
C SER A 482 -33.67 -1.40 9.77
N GLU A 483 -34.93 -1.01 9.62
CA GLU A 483 -36.08 -1.90 9.83
C GLU A 483 -35.99 -3.15 8.93
N SER A 484 -35.55 -2.99 7.68
CA SER A 484 -35.33 -4.14 6.78
C SER A 484 -34.20 -5.05 7.25
N VAL A 485 -33.12 -4.53 7.83
CA VAL A 485 -32.02 -5.31 8.40
C VAL A 485 -32.50 -6.05 9.64
N ASP A 486 -33.20 -5.36 10.54
CA ASP A 486 -33.74 -5.92 11.78
C ASP A 486 -34.74 -7.04 11.49
N ASN A 487 -35.63 -6.86 10.51
CA ASN A 487 -36.56 -7.90 10.07
C ASN A 487 -35.83 -9.14 9.50
N LEU A 488 -34.77 -8.96 8.72
CA LEU A 488 -33.96 -10.08 8.20
C LEU A 488 -33.22 -10.82 9.32
N LEU A 489 -32.72 -10.08 10.32
CA LEU A 489 -32.06 -10.64 11.49
C LEU A 489 -33.06 -11.45 12.33
N ILE A 490 -34.23 -10.88 12.63
CA ILE A 490 -35.31 -11.54 13.36
C ILE A 490 -35.72 -12.82 12.64
N ASN A 491 -35.92 -12.77 11.32
CA ASN A 491 -36.29 -13.94 10.52
C ASN A 491 -35.18 -15.00 10.51
N SER A 492 -33.91 -14.60 10.46
CA SER A 492 -32.78 -15.54 10.60
C SER A 492 -32.76 -16.22 11.97
N ILE A 493 -33.04 -15.47 13.05
CA ILE A 493 -33.08 -16.02 14.41
C ILE A 493 -34.25 -16.99 14.55
N LYS A 494 -35.46 -16.61 14.11
CA LYS A 494 -36.65 -17.48 14.09
C LYS A 494 -36.40 -18.77 13.32
N ALA A 495 -35.80 -18.68 12.13
CA ALA A 495 -35.46 -19.86 11.33
C ALA A 495 -34.45 -20.77 12.04
N LYS A 496 -33.44 -20.21 12.73
CA LYS A 496 -32.48 -21.01 13.52
C LYS A 496 -33.11 -21.66 14.74
N LEU A 497 -34.02 -20.97 15.42
CA LEU A 497 -34.79 -21.55 16.53
C LEU A 497 -35.66 -22.72 16.04
N ALA A 498 -36.34 -22.57 14.90
CA ALA A 498 -37.10 -23.65 14.29
C ALA A 498 -36.21 -24.86 13.96
N VAL A 499 -34.98 -24.65 13.46
CA VAL A 499 -34.02 -25.76 13.25
C VAL A 499 -33.71 -26.48 14.56
N LEU A 500 -33.50 -25.72 15.65
CA LEU A 500 -33.19 -26.28 16.97
C LEU A 500 -34.35 -27.09 17.53
N GLU A 501 -35.59 -26.67 17.33
CA GLU A 501 -36.79 -27.44 17.73
C GLU A 501 -36.86 -28.78 17.00
N TYR A 502 -36.52 -28.82 15.70
CA TYR A 502 -36.49 -30.07 14.93
C TYR A 502 -35.31 -30.98 15.28
N THR A 503 -34.15 -30.43 15.66
CA THR A 503 -32.99 -31.24 16.08
C THR A 503 -33.10 -31.70 17.53
N GLY A 504 -33.62 -30.86 18.42
CA GLY A 504 -33.73 -31.14 19.86
C GLY A 504 -34.83 -32.16 20.19
N ASN A 505 -35.94 -32.17 19.45
CA ASN A 505 -36.98 -33.18 19.62
C ASN A 505 -36.55 -34.60 19.18
N ASN A 506 -35.43 -34.73 18.47
CA ASN A 506 -34.88 -36.04 18.06
C ASN A 506 -33.89 -36.62 19.08
N GLU A 507 -33.43 -35.85 20.07
CA GLU A 507 -32.50 -36.32 21.12
C GLU A 507 -33.23 -36.69 22.42
N GLY A 508 -34.54 -36.46 22.51
CA GLY A 508 -35.37 -36.73 23.70
C GLY A 508 -36.15 -38.06 23.72
N TYR A 509 -36.02 -38.89 22.68
CA TYR A 509 -36.60 -40.24 22.63
C TYR A 509 -35.57 -41.24 22.14
N ASN A 510 -34.65 -41.61 23.03
CA ASN A 510 -33.92 -42.89 23.00
C ASN A 510 -33.69 -43.35 24.44
#